data_AF-R9J0E6-F1
#
_entry.id   AF-R9J0E6-F1
#
_cell.length_a   1.000
_cell.length_b   1.000
_cell.length_c   1.000
_cell.angle_alpha   90.00
_cell.angle_beta   90.00
_cell.angle_gamma   90.00
#
_symmetry.space_group_name_H-M   'P 1'
#
loop_
_entity.id
_entity.type
_entity.pdbx_description
1 polymer ?
#
loop_
_entity_poly.entity_id
_entity_poly.type
_entity_poly.pdbx_seq_one_letter_code
_entity_poly.pdbx_strand_id
1 'polypeptide(L)' 'MNTSEKMLAIMQRMGRIENKELKRAEMLNPSQCKIGNLILDREDYLKPEGMEFEEGDTVIIYRLDETKYVIIAKVV' A
#
# COMPACT_ATOMS: atom_id res chain seq x y z
N MET A 1 2.92 23.00 -10.67
CA MET A 1 3.44 22.06 -9.67
C MET A 1 4.22 20.97 -10.38
N ASN A 2 5.53 20.84 -10.11
CA ASN A 2 6.41 19.88 -10.75
C ASN A 2 6.35 18.48 -10.07
N THR A 3 7.02 17.49 -10.66
CA THR A 3 7.01 16.10 -10.19
C THR A 3 7.55 15.96 -8.76
N SER A 4 8.61 16.70 -8.41
CA SER A 4 9.20 16.69 -7.07
C SER A 4 8.25 17.26 -6.02
N GLU A 5 7.53 18.33 -6.35
CA GLU A 5 6.52 18.93 -5.47
C GLU A 5 5.34 17.99 -5.22
N LYS A 6 4.91 17.21 -6.24
CA LYS A 6 3.90 16.15 -6.06
C LYS A 6 4.39 15.06 -5.11
N MET A 7 5.63 14.62 -5.28
CA MET A 7 6.24 13.59 -4.42
C MET A 7 6.34 14.07 -2.98
N LEU A 8 6.76 15.33 -2.77
CA LEU A 8 6.86 15.94 -1.44
C LEU A 8 5.49 16.08 -0.77
N ALA A 9 4.46 16.45 -1.52
CA ALA A 9 3.08 16.54 -1.00
C ALA A 9 2.53 15.16 -0.58
N ILE A 10 2.85 14.10 -1.32
CA ILE A 10 2.50 12.72 -0.95
C ILE A 10 3.24 12.33 0.34
N MET A 11 4.55 12.58 0.44
CA MET A 11 5.34 12.31 1.64
C MET A 11 4.82 13.07 2.87
N GLN A 12 4.46 14.34 2.72
CA GLN A 12 3.89 15.14 3.81
C GLN A 12 2.50 14.65 4.23
N ARG A 13 1.68 14.15 3.30
CA ARG A 13 0.40 13.50 3.62
C ARG A 13 0.63 12.16 4.32
N MET A 14 1.66 11.42 3.92
CA MET A 14 2.03 10.14 4.54
C MET A 14 2.42 10.27 6.01
N GLY A 15 3.16 11.33 6.37
CA GLY A 15 3.63 11.57 7.74
C GLY A 15 2.63 12.18 8.71
N ARG A 16 1.37 12.43 8.31
CA ARG A 16 0.33 12.93 9.23
C ARG A 16 -0.15 11.79 10.15
N ILE A 17 -0.27 12.08 11.44
CA ILE A 17 -0.73 11.15 12.49
C ILE A 17 -2.10 10.51 12.14
N GLU A 18 -2.94 11.20 11.35
CA GLU A 18 -4.25 10.73 10.90
C GLU A 18 -4.29 10.35 9.42
N ASN A 19 -3.20 9.82 8.85
CA ASN A 19 -3.22 9.40 7.46
C ASN A 19 -4.11 8.16 7.25
N LYS A 20 -5.35 8.39 6.81
CA LYS A 20 -6.34 7.36 6.52
C LYS A 20 -6.01 6.51 5.28
N GLU A 21 -5.10 6.98 4.44
CA GLU A 21 -4.71 6.30 3.20
C GLU A 21 -3.63 5.26 3.42
N LEU A 22 -2.85 5.37 4.50
CA LEU A 22 -1.81 4.39 4.85
C LEU A 22 -2.36 3.41 5.88
N LYS A 23 -2.33 2.13 5.53
CA LYS A 23 -2.94 1.06 6.30
C LYS A 23 -1.99 -0.12 6.42
N ARG A 24 -2.19 -0.92 7.45
CA ARG A 24 -1.65 -2.28 7.51
C ARG A 24 -2.58 -3.21 6.74
N ALA A 25 -2.00 -4.12 5.97
CA ALA A 25 -2.70 -5.19 5.29
C ALA A 25 -2.02 -6.52 5.59
N GLU A 26 -2.80 -7.59 5.54
CA GLU A 26 -2.32 -8.95 5.69
C GLU A 26 -2.41 -9.64 4.33
N MET A 27 -1.33 -10.27 3.89
CA MET A 27 -1.33 -11.08 2.68
C MET A 27 -2.07 -12.39 2.98
N LEU A 28 -3.16 -12.65 2.23
CA LEU A 28 -3.90 -13.91 2.33
C LEU A 28 -3.23 -15.02 1.51
N ASN A 29 -2.44 -14.62 0.51
CA ASN A 29 -1.60 -15.45 -0.35
C ASN A 29 -0.68 -14.51 -1.16
N PRO A 30 0.21 -15.01 -2.04
CA PRO A 30 1.15 -14.16 -2.79
C PRO A 30 0.50 -13.09 -3.69
N SER A 31 -0.79 -13.20 -3.99
CA SER A 31 -1.53 -12.36 -4.95
C SER A 31 -2.69 -11.57 -4.36
N GLN A 32 -3.07 -11.81 -3.10
CA GLN A 32 -4.21 -11.17 -2.46
C GLN A 32 -3.84 -10.64 -1.09
N CYS A 33 -4.29 -9.41 -0.79
CA CYS A 33 -4.12 -8.82 0.52
C CYS A 33 -5.43 -8.28 1.09
N LYS A 34 -5.53 -8.28 2.41
CA LYS A 34 -6.71 -7.90 3.16
C LYS A 34 -6.45 -6.61 3.94
N ILE A 35 -7.33 -5.63 3.73
CA ILE A 35 -7.36 -4.35 4.45
C ILE A 35 -8.68 -4.25 5.21
N GLY A 36 -8.69 -4.59 6.49
CA GLY A 36 -9.95 -4.67 7.26
C GLY A 36 -10.88 -5.71 6.63
N ASN A 37 -12.00 -5.28 6.03
CA ASN A 37 -12.95 -6.16 5.35
C ASN A 37 -12.83 -6.16 3.82
N LEU A 38 -11.91 -5.36 3.25
CA LEU A 38 -11.67 -5.29 1.82
C LEU A 38 -10.57 -6.29 1.44
N ILE A 39 -10.81 -7.08 0.40
CA ILE A 39 -9.80 -7.94 -0.23
C ILE A 39 -9.39 -7.25 -1.53
N LEU A 40 -8.08 -7.14 -1.75
CA LEU A 40 -7.49 -6.60 -2.97
C LEU A 40 -6.79 -7.73 -3.71
N ASP A 41 -7.08 -7.83 -5.00
CA ASP A 41 -6.41 -8.72 -5.93
C ASP A 41 -5.16 -8.05 -6.52
N ARG A 42 -4.33 -8.84 -7.19
CA ARG A 42 -3.06 -8.38 -7.77
C ARG A 42 -3.21 -7.18 -8.70
N GLU A 43 -4.37 -7.02 -9.34
CA GLU A 43 -4.68 -5.91 -10.26
C GLU A 43 -4.98 -4.59 -9.53
N ASP A 44 -5.45 -4.67 -8.28
CA ASP A 44 -5.85 -3.52 -7.47
C ASP A 44 -4.65 -2.80 -6.84
N TYR A 45 -3.49 -3.46 -6.74
CA TYR A 45 -2.32 -2.89 -6.09
C TYR A 45 -1.02 -3.03 -6.88
N LEU A 46 -0.19 -1.99 -6.79
CA LEU A 46 1.20 -2.01 -7.22
C LEU A 46 2.08 -2.51 -6.07
N LYS A 47 3.18 -3.20 -6.40
CA LYS A 47 4.21 -3.60 -5.44
C LYS A 47 5.60 -3.30 -6.02
N PRO A 48 6.62 -3.08 -5.18
CA PRO A 48 8.00 -2.95 -5.63
C PRO A 48 8.45 -4.22 -6.37
N GLU A 49 9.30 -4.03 -7.37
CA GLU A 49 9.94 -5.15 -8.06
C GLU A 49 10.80 -5.97 -7.07
N GLY A 50 10.84 -7.29 -7.24
CA GLY A 50 11.57 -8.19 -6.35
C GLY A 50 10.95 -8.42 -4.96
N MET A 51 9.85 -7.75 -4.61
CA MET A 51 9.14 -7.99 -3.35
C MET A 51 8.22 -9.20 -3.48
N GLU A 52 8.59 -10.31 -2.85
CA GLU A 52 7.76 -11.52 -2.78
C GLU A 52 6.91 -11.54 -1.51
N PHE A 53 5.75 -12.17 -1.61
CA PHE A 53 4.77 -12.26 -0.53
C PHE A 53 4.35 -13.71 -0.32
N GLU A 54 4.11 -14.04 0.93
CA GLU A 54 3.56 -15.30 1.39
C GLU A 54 2.29 -15.06 2.22
N GLU A 55 1.50 -16.10 2.44
CA GLU A 55 0.36 -16.03 3.35
C GLU A 55 0.82 -15.66 4.77
N GLY A 56 0.13 -14.72 5.41
CA GLY A 56 0.44 -14.23 6.74
C GLY A 56 1.40 -13.04 6.79
N ASP A 57 2.02 -12.67 5.66
CA ASP A 57 2.88 -11.49 5.61
C ASP A 57 2.10 -10.22 5.96
N THR A 58 2.68 -9.37 6.81
CA THR A 58 2.14 -8.03 7.06
C THR A 58 2.80 -7.03 6.12
N VAL A 59 1.99 -6.20 5.47
CA VAL A 59 2.48 -5.13 4.59
C VAL A 59 1.91 -3.77 4.98
N ILE A 60 2.64 -2.72 4.65
CA ILE A 60 2.14 -1.35 4.65
C ILE A 60 1.65 -1.03 3.24
N ILE A 61 0.38 -0.66 3.15
CA ILE A 61 -0.26 -0.31 1.89
C ILE A 61 -0.79 1.12 1.92
N TYR A 62 -0.64 1.82 0.81
CA TYR A 62 -1.10 3.19 0.60
C TYR A 62 -2.18 3.20 -0.48
N ARG A 63 -3.31 3.86 -0.22
CA ARG A 63 -4.32 4.11 -1.25
C ARG A 63 -3.87 5.26 -2.16
N LEU A 64 -3.67 4.96 -3.44
CA LEU A 64 -3.23 5.94 -4.43
C LEU A 64 -4.40 6.78 -4.94
N ASP A 65 -5.52 6.11 -5.23
CA ASP A 65 -6.77 6.73 -5.71
C ASP A 65 -7.98 5.85 -5.35
N GLU A 66 -9.12 6.06 -6.00
CA GLU A 66 -10.35 5.35 -5.68
C GLU A 66 -10.27 3.83 -5.92
N THR A 67 -9.44 3.38 -6.87
CA THR A 67 -9.36 1.99 -7.34
C THR A 67 -7.98 1.37 -7.19
N LYS A 68 -6.91 2.16 -7.04
CA LYS A 68 -5.53 1.67 -6.97
C LYS A 68 -4.90 1.86 -5.59
N TYR A 69 -4.13 0.85 -5.21
CA TYR A 69 -3.29 0.82 -4.01
C TYR A 69 -1.81 0.60 -4.37
N VAL A 70 -0.92 0.86 -3.42
CA VAL A 70 0.52 0.61 -3.54
C VAL A 70 1.03 0.01 -2.24
N ILE A 71 1.59 -1.19 -2.30
CA ILE A 71 2.36 -1.74 -1.19
C ILE A 71 3.71 -1.02 -1.16
N ILE A 72 4.07 -0.45 -0.02
CA ILE A 72 5.31 0.33 0.14
C ILE A 72 6.37 -0.39 0.97
N ALA A 73 5.97 -1.35 1.80
CA ALA A 73 6.88 -2.15 2.61
C ALA A 73 6.23 -3.46 3.05
N LYS A 74 7.04 -4.51 3.17
CA LYS A 74 6.74 -5.69 3.98
C LYS A 74 7.30 -5.45 5.38
N VAL A 75 6.48 -5.71 6.40
CA VAL A 75 6.87 -5.64 7.81
C VAL A 75 7.00 -7.09 8.26
N VAL A 76 8.24 -7.49 8.56
CA VAL A 76 8.63 -8.84 9.01
C VAL A 76 7.71 -9.42 10.07
#